data_AF-A0A3E4W3I9-F1
#
_entry.id   AF-A0A3E4W3I9-F1
#
_cell.length_a   1.000
_cell.length_b   1.000
_cell.length_c   1.000
_cell.angle_alpha   90.00
_cell.angle_beta   90.00
_cell.angle_gamma   90.00
#
_symmetry.space_group_name_H-M   'P 1'
#
loop_
_entity.id
_entity.type
_entity.pdbx_description
1 polymer ?
#
loop_
_entity_poly.entity_id
_entity_poly.type
_entity_poly.pdbx_seq_one_letter_code
_entity_poly.pdbx_strand_id
1 'polypeptide(L)'
;MRVEFSKEFEKAVRKLSGKMLDSVRQAVQEVINAGNIEELTDCKKLVDYEFIYRLRIGSYRAFFSYHVQIVDDCVMFLYLVPRGQAYDKKMEKNLQRKDM
;
A
#
# COMPACT_ATOMS: atom_id res chain seq x y z
N MET A 1 2.90 -12.89 -2.20
CA MET A 1 2.17 -12.30 -3.36
C MET A 1 3.12 -11.58 -4.33
N ARG A 2 2.74 -11.38 -5.60
CA ARG A 2 3.50 -10.51 -6.53
C ARG A 2 3.32 -9.06 -6.12
N VAL A 3 4.39 -8.27 -6.14
CA VAL A 3 4.35 -6.85 -5.73
C VAL A 3 4.84 -5.94 -6.85
N GLU A 4 4.07 -4.89 -7.12
CA GLU A 4 4.43 -3.79 -8.00
C GLU A 4 4.37 -2.44 -7.27
N PHE A 5 5.05 -1.43 -7.81
CA PHE A 5 5.14 -0.11 -7.20
C PHE A 5 4.78 0.99 -8.19
N SER A 6 3.95 1.93 -7.76
CA SER A 6 3.71 3.16 -8.51
C SER A 6 4.94 4.06 -8.45
N LYS A 7 5.06 4.97 -9.43
CA LYS A 7 6.11 6.01 -9.43
C LYS A 7 5.98 6.93 -8.21
N GLU A 8 4.76 7.19 -7.75
CA GLU A 8 4.51 8.01 -6.57
C GLU A 8 4.98 7.34 -5.28
N PHE A 9 4.73 6.03 -5.15
CA PHE A 9 5.22 5.23 -4.03
C PHE A 9 6.76 5.20 -4.02
N GLU A 10 7.40 4.88 -5.15
CA GLU A 10 8.86 4.87 -5.26
C GLU A 10 9.47 6.23 -4.87
N LYS A 11 8.90 7.32 -5.36
CA LYS A 11 9.35 8.69 -5.03
C LYS A 11 9.21 9.00 -3.54
N ALA A 12 8.18 8.48 -2.88
CA ALA A 12 8.01 8.64 -1.45
C ALA A 12 9.06 7.85 -0.67
N VAL A 13 9.28 6.58 -1.03
CA VAL A 13 10.26 5.70 -0.37
C VAL A 13 11.69 6.23 -0.52
N ARG A 14 12.08 6.78 -1.68
CA ARG A 14 13.41 7.38 -1.91
C ARG A 14 13.74 8.54 -0.96
N LYS A 15 12.72 9.17 -0.35
CA LYS A 15 12.91 10.26 0.62
C LYS A 15 13.05 9.76 2.07
N LEU A 16 12.85 8.47 2.32
CA LEU A 16 12.96 7.87 3.64
C LEU A 16 14.38 7.42 3.92
N SER A 17 14.75 7.40 5.19
CA SER A 17 16.03 6.91 5.67
C SER A 17 15.91 6.27 7.05
N GLY A 18 16.94 5.52 7.44
CA GLY A 18 17.03 4.83 8.73
C GLY A 18 15.83 3.91 9.00
N LYS A 19 15.37 3.91 10.27
CA LYS A 19 14.32 3.01 10.77
C LYS A 19 13.04 3.00 9.93
N MET A 20 12.68 4.13 9.35
CA MET A 20 11.44 4.23 8.56
C MET A 20 11.58 3.51 7.22
N LEU A 21 12.74 3.63 6.56
CA LEU A 21 13.02 2.88 5.34
C LEU A 21 13.05 1.37 5.63
N ASP A 22 13.64 0.96 6.75
CA ASP A 22 13.67 -0.44 7.16
C ASP A 22 12.27 -0.98 7.46
N SER A 23 11.41 -0.18 8.09
CA SER A 23 10.00 -0.55 8.32
C SER A 23 9.23 -0.76 7.01
N VAL A 24 9.48 0.07 5.99
CA VAL A 24 8.87 -0.10 4.67
C VAL A 24 9.37 -1.38 4.00
N ARG A 25 10.68 -1.67 4.06
CA ARG A 25 11.24 -2.90 3.50
C ARG A 25 10.63 -4.13 4.17
N GLN A 26 10.50 -4.13 5.49
CA GLN A 26 9.90 -5.22 6.23
C GLN A 26 8.43 -5.44 5.83
N ALA A 27 7.65 -4.36 5.72
CA ALA A 27 6.26 -4.44 5.30
C ALA A 27 6.11 -4.96 3.85
N VAL A 28 6.97 -4.53 2.93
CA VAL A 28 6.99 -5.05 1.55
C VAL A 28 7.36 -6.54 1.55
N GLN A 29 8.34 -6.95 2.35
CA GLN A 29 8.75 -8.35 2.45
C GLN A 29 7.64 -9.23 3.04
N GLU A 30 6.87 -8.72 4.01
CA GLU A 30 5.67 -9.39 4.54
C GLU A 30 4.66 -9.66 3.43
N VAL A 31 4.38 -8.67 2.57
CA VAL A 31 3.46 -8.84 1.43
C VAL A 31 3.98 -9.85 0.40
N ILE A 32 5.29 -9.83 0.12
CA ILE A 32 5.91 -10.81 -0.78
C ILE A 32 5.75 -12.23 -0.24
N ASN A 33 5.93 -12.41 1.06
CA ASN A 33 5.91 -13.72 1.71
C ASN A 33 4.50 -14.24 2.03
N ALA A 34 3.51 -13.34 2.16
CA ALA A 34 2.14 -13.72 2.44
C ALA A 34 1.50 -14.47 1.26
N GLY A 35 0.68 -15.48 1.60
CA GLY A 35 -0.08 -16.28 0.65
C GLY A 35 -1.32 -15.55 0.13
N ASN A 36 -1.93 -14.70 0.95
CA ASN A 36 -3.11 -13.91 0.59
C ASN A 36 -3.20 -12.63 1.47
N ILE A 37 -4.18 -11.79 1.18
CA ILE A 37 -4.38 -10.49 1.84
C ILE A 37 -4.72 -10.59 3.34
N GLU A 38 -5.33 -11.69 3.78
CA GLU A 38 -5.80 -11.88 5.17
C GLU A 38 -4.63 -12.14 6.14
N GLU A 39 -3.48 -12.58 5.62
CA GLU A 39 -2.27 -12.83 6.39
C GLU A 39 -1.49 -11.54 6.74
N LEU A 40 -1.86 -10.40 6.14
CA LEU A 40 -1.15 -9.13 6.33
C LEU A 40 -1.50 -8.44 7.66
N THR A 41 -0.48 -8.02 8.39
CA THR A 41 -0.63 -7.32 9.67
C THR A 41 -1.06 -5.86 9.49
N ASP A 42 -2.07 -5.41 10.24
CA ASP A 42 -2.60 -4.02 10.20
C ASP A 42 -2.95 -3.54 8.77
N CYS A 43 -3.44 -4.48 7.97
CA CYS A 43 -4.04 -4.27 6.66
C CYS A 43 -5.56 -4.07 6.80
N LYS A 44 -6.14 -3.11 6.09
CA LYS A 44 -7.60 -2.90 6.03
C LYS A 44 -8.05 -2.57 4.62
N LYS A 45 -9.12 -3.22 4.14
CA LYS A 45 -9.88 -2.77 2.97
C LYS A 45 -10.53 -1.42 3.28
N LEU A 46 -10.47 -0.47 2.35
CA LEU A 46 -11.19 0.79 2.50
C LEU A 46 -12.67 0.59 2.16
N VAL A 47 -13.55 1.20 2.97
CA VAL A 47 -14.98 1.27 2.68
C VAL A 47 -15.17 2.19 1.47
N ASP A 48 -16.09 1.83 0.57
CA ASP A 48 -16.39 2.52 -0.69
C ASP A 48 -15.35 2.38 -1.81
N TYR A 49 -14.38 1.48 -1.65
CA TYR A 49 -13.43 1.13 -2.71
C TYR A 49 -13.48 -0.36 -3.04
N GLU A 50 -13.34 -0.71 -4.31
CA GLU A 50 -13.45 -2.07 -4.79
C GLU A 50 -12.16 -2.86 -4.51
N PHE A 51 -11.00 -2.29 -4.87
CA PHE A 51 -9.70 -2.95 -4.83
C PHE A 51 -8.69 -2.28 -3.91
N ILE A 52 -9.03 -1.16 -3.24
CA ILE A 52 -8.07 -0.41 -2.41
C ILE A 52 -7.99 -0.90 -0.96
N TYR A 53 -6.76 -1.12 -0.54
CA TYR A 53 -6.37 -1.49 0.81
C TYR A 53 -5.36 -0.50 1.39
N ARG A 54 -5.25 -0.52 2.72
CA ARG A 54 -4.32 0.33 3.47
C ARG A 54 -3.55 -0.48 4.52
N LEU A 55 -2.24 -0.47 4.40
CA LEU A 55 -1.30 -1.04 5.38
C LEU A 55 -0.79 0.05 6.34
N ARG A 56 -0.67 -0.26 7.63
CA ARG A 56 0.06 0.60 8.57
C ARG A 56 1.55 0.31 8.52
N ILE A 57 2.36 1.37 8.42
CA ILE A 57 3.80 1.26 8.59
C ILE A 57 4.23 2.37 9.54
N GLY A 58 4.31 2.08 10.83
CA GLY A 58 4.61 3.07 11.87
C GLY A 58 3.64 4.27 11.85
N SER A 59 4.18 5.46 11.56
CA SER A 59 3.43 6.73 11.42
C SER A 59 2.91 7.00 10.01
N TYR A 60 3.23 6.13 9.04
CA TYR A 60 2.80 6.21 7.66
C TYR A 60 1.68 5.21 7.35
N ARG A 61 0.99 5.47 6.24
CA ARG A 61 0.03 4.58 5.62
C ARG A 61 0.45 4.33 4.18
N ALA A 62 0.53 3.05 3.83
CA ALA A 62 0.72 2.62 2.45
C ALA A 62 -0.66 2.24 1.88
N PHE A 63 -1.03 2.85 0.77
CA PHE A 63 -2.20 2.48 0.00
C PHE A 63 -1.77 1.61 -1.17
N PHE A 64 -2.54 0.56 -1.44
CA PHE A 64 -2.27 -0.35 -2.53
C PHE A 64 -3.57 -0.90 -3.11
N SER A 65 -3.54 -1.30 -4.38
CA SER A 65 -4.62 -2.10 -4.96
C SER A 65 -4.27 -3.59 -4.90
N TYR A 66 -5.27 -4.43 -4.73
CA TYR A 66 -5.13 -5.89 -4.73
C TYR A 66 -6.01 -6.50 -5.81
N HIS A 67 -5.40 -7.11 -6.82
CA HIS A 67 -6.10 -7.75 -7.92
C HIS A 67 -5.76 -9.24 -7.94
N VAL A 68 -6.79 -10.07 -7.81
CA VAL A 68 -6.70 -11.52 -7.96
C VAL A 68 -6.71 -11.85 -9.45
N GLN A 69 -5.55 -12.19 -10.01
CA GLN A 69 -5.44 -12.71 -11.38
C GLN A 69 -5.32 -14.24 -11.34
N ILE A 70 -5.74 -14.93 -12.41
CA ILE A 70 -5.75 -16.41 -12.51
C ILE A 70 -4.35 -17.03 -12.28
N VAL A 71 -3.30 -16.21 -12.38
CA VAL A 71 -1.92 -16.57 -12.05
C VAL A 71 -1.32 -15.42 -11.24
N ASP A 72 -1.12 -15.64 -9.95
CA ASP A 72 -0.45 -14.76 -8.98
C ASP A 72 -1.18 -13.47 -8.57
N ASP A 73 -1.89 -13.56 -7.44
CA ASP A 73 -2.36 -12.45 -6.61
C ASP A 73 -1.36 -11.27 -6.60
N CYS A 74 -1.78 -10.15 -7.20
CA CYS A 74 -0.93 -8.98 -7.42
C CYS A 74 -1.31 -7.83 -6.50
N VAL A 75 -0.34 -7.37 -5.71
CA VAL A 75 -0.43 -6.16 -4.88
C VAL A 75 0.32 -5.03 -5.56
N MET A 76 -0.37 -3.93 -5.86
CA MET A 76 0.22 -2.73 -6.45
C MET A 76 0.25 -1.59 -5.44
N PHE A 77 1.42 -1.28 -4.88
CA PHE A 77 1.59 -0.16 -3.96
C PHE A 77 1.45 1.19 -4.69
N LEU A 78 0.42 1.96 -4.31
CA LEU A 78 0.04 3.21 -4.96
C LEU A 78 0.67 4.43 -4.29
N TYR A 79 0.62 4.51 -2.96
CA TYR A 79 1.06 5.69 -2.22
C TYR A 79 1.63 5.31 -0.86
N LEU A 80 2.61 6.07 -0.38
CA LEU A 80 3.10 6.01 0.99
C LEU A 80 3.09 7.42 1.58
N VAL A 81 2.23 7.65 2.57
CA VAL A 81 1.99 9.00 3.10
C VAL A 81 1.94 9.03 4.63
N PRO A 82 2.30 10.15 5.28
CA PRO A 82 2.08 10.32 6.71
C PRO A 82 0.61 10.17 7.07
N ARG A 83 0.31 9.69 8.29
CA ARG A 83 -1.06 9.48 8.77
C ARG A 83 -1.99 10.69 8.56
N GLY A 84 -1.50 11.91 8.76
CA GLY A 84 -2.31 13.13 8.60
C GLY A 84 -2.74 13.40 7.16
N GLN A 85 -1.92 13.03 6.17
CA GLN A 85 -2.21 13.21 4.74
C GLN A 85 -3.07 12.07 4.18
N ALA A 86 -3.12 10.93 4.87
CA ALA A 86 -3.84 9.75 4.42
C ALA A 86 -5.36 9.97 4.23
N TYR A 87 -5.93 11.00 4.87
CA TYR A 87 -7.37 11.26 4.89
C TYR A 87 -7.73 12.63 4.30
N ASP A 88 -6.81 13.28 3.60
CA ASP A 88 -7.13 14.54 2.94
C ASP A 88 -7.95 14.31 1.66
N LYS A 89 -8.72 15.33 1.25
CA LYS A 89 -9.58 15.27 0.05
C LYS A 89 -8.80 15.01 -1.24
N LYS A 90 -7.50 15.33 -1.26
CA LYS A 90 -6.66 15.10 -2.44
C LYS A 90 -6.32 13.62 -2.56
N MET A 91 -6.02 12.97 -1.44
CA MET A 91 -5.76 11.53 -1.37
C MET A 91 -7.00 10.75 -1.77
N GLU A 92 -8.16 11.09 -1.22
CA GLU A 92 -9.44 10.47 -1.57
C GLU A 92 -9.67 10.49 -3.09
N LYS A 93 -9.57 11.67 -3.72
CA LYS A 93 -9.70 11.81 -5.18
C LYS A 93 -8.66 11.01 -5.96
N ASN A 94 -7.44 10.89 -5.45
CA ASN A 94 -6.38 10.12 -6.11
C ASN A 94 -6.67 8.61 -6.04
N LEU A 95 -7.16 8.13 -4.89
CA LEU A 95 -7.53 6.72 -4.71
C LEU A 95 -8.73 6.35 -5.58
N GLN A 96 -9.76 7.20 -5.65
CA GLN A 96 -10.91 6.97 -6.53
C GLN A 96 -10.52 6.82 -8.01
N ARG A 97 -9.50 7.56 -8.46
CA ARG A 97 -8.97 7.42 -9.84
C ARG A 97 -8.15 6.16 -10.06
N LYS A 98 -7.70 5.49 -9.00
CA LYS A 98 -6.86 4.30 -9.04
C LYS A 98 -7.65 3.01 -8.76
N ASP A 99 -8.87 3.15 -8.27
CA ASP A 99 -9.79 2.07 -7.97
C ASP A 99 -10.63 1.74 -9.22
N MET A 100 -9.96 1.24 -10.26
CA MET A 100 -10.54 0.78 -11.52
C MET A 100 -9.92 -0.55 -11.93
#